data_AF-A0A661VAP2-F1
#
_entry.id   AF-A0A661VAP2-F1
#
_cell.length_a   1.000
_cell.length_b   1.000
_cell.length_c   1.000
_cell.angle_alpha   90.00
_cell.angle_beta   90.00
_cell.angle_gamma   90.00
#
_symmetry.space_group_name_H-M   'P 1'
#
loop_
_entity.id
_entity.type
_entity.pdbx_description
1 polymer ?
#
loop_
_entity_poly.entity_id
_entity_poly.type
_entity_poly.pdbx_seq_one_letter_code
_entity_poly.pdbx_strand_id
1 'polypeptide(L)' 'RVYTNQEITWLLKQAGLEYVTTYGDFDGNEYSEKSRRMIILAQKLKKK' A
#
# COMPACT_ATOMS: atom_id res chain seq x y z
N ARG A 1 4.36 -15.59 -4.46
CA ARG A 1 3.15 -15.04 -5.14
C ARG A 1 3.38 -13.55 -5.33
N VAL A 2 3.02 -13.00 -6.48
CA VAL A 2 3.07 -11.56 -6.75
C VAL A 2 1.66 -11.02 -6.57
N TYR A 3 1.51 -9.92 -5.84
CA TYR A 3 0.24 -9.23 -5.65
C TYR A 3 0.33 -7.84 -6.29
N THR A 4 -0.75 -7.43 -6.93
CA THR A 4 -0.94 -6.08 -7.43
C THR A 4 -1.20 -5.11 -6.28
N ASN A 5 -1.02 -3.80 -6.54
CA ASN A 5 -1.37 -2.76 -5.58
C ASN A 5 -2.86 -2.85 -5.17
N GLN A 6 -3.75 -3.11 -6.14
CA GLN A 6 -5.19 -3.27 -5.89
C GLN A 6 -5.50 -4.45 -4.95
N GLU A 7 -4.82 -5.59 -5.11
CA GLU A 7 -5.01 -6.75 -4.24
C GLU A 7 -4.55 -6.46 -2.81
N ILE A 8 -3.37 -5.87 -2.64
CA ILE A 8 -2.88 -5.56 -1.28
C ILE A 8 -3.75 -4.50 -0.60
N THR A 9 -4.13 -3.44 -1.30
CA THR A 9 -5.03 -2.41 -0.74
C THR A 9 -6.39 -2.97 -0.35
N TRP A 10 -6.93 -3.90 -1.14
CA TRP A 10 -8.14 -4.63 -0.76
C TRP A 10 -7.94 -5.47 0.51
N LEU A 11 -6.83 -6.20 0.62
CA LEU A 11 -6.51 -6.99 1.81
C LEU A 11 -6.32 -6.13 3.06
N LEU A 12 -5.67 -4.97 2.93
CA LEU A 12 -5.51 -4.01 4.02
C LEU A 12 -6.87 -3.51 4.52
N LYS A 13 -7.80 -3.21 3.61
CA LYS A 13 -9.17 -2.84 3.96
C LYS A 13 -9.89 -3.96 4.71
N GLN A 14 -9.77 -5.22 4.26
CA GLN A 14 -10.35 -6.36 4.97
C GLN A 14 -9.76 -6.55 6.37
N ALA A 15 -8.48 -6.19 6.56
CA ALA A 15 -7.81 -6.21 7.85
C ALA A 15 -8.19 -5.03 8.78
N GLY A 16 -9.07 -4.12 8.34
CA GLY A 16 -9.46 -2.93 9.11
C GLY A 16 -8.40 -1.82 9.11
N LEU A 17 -7.50 -1.83 8.13
CA LEU A 17 -6.53 -0.77 7.89
C LEU A 17 -7.04 0.15 6.79
N GLU A 18 -6.73 1.43 6.93
CA GLU A 18 -7.02 2.44 5.91
C GLU A 18 -5.75 2.73 5.11
N TYR A 19 -5.85 2.62 3.79
CA TYR A 19 -4.77 2.94 2.87
C TYR A 19 -4.46 4.44 2.91
N VAL A 20 -3.16 4.79 2.93
CA VAL A 20 -2.70 6.18 2.89
C VAL A 20 -2.04 6.48 1.54
N THR A 21 -0.99 5.74 1.18
CA THR A 21 -0.24 5.96 -0.07
C THR A 21 0.64 4.74 -0.44
N THR A 22 1.17 4.71 -1.66
CA THR A 22 2.09 3.69 -2.15
C THR A 22 3.33 4.33 -2.79
N TYR A 23 4.51 3.87 -2.39
CA TYR A 23 5.81 4.29 -2.93
C TYR A 23 6.47 3.19 -3.76
N GLY A 24 7.27 3.63 -4.73
CA GLY A 24 7.97 2.75 -5.68
C GLY A 24 9.36 2.27 -5.25
N ASP A 25 9.99 2.95 -4.30
CA ASP A 25 11.25 2.58 -3.67
C ASP A 25 11.44 3.44 -2.40
N PHE A 26 12.63 3.42 -1.80
CA PHE A 26 13.00 4.25 -0.65
C PHE A 26 13.33 5.72 -1.00
N ASP A 27 12.93 6.18 -2.18
CA ASP A 27 13.18 7.54 -2.70
C ASP A 27 12.01 8.50 -2.47
N GLY A 28 10.87 7.99 -1.99
CA GLY A 28 9.65 8.77 -1.76
C GLY A 28 8.84 9.05 -3.02
N ASN A 29 9.23 8.50 -4.18
CA ASN A 29 8.46 8.62 -5.41
C ASN A 29 7.23 7.70 -5.39
N GLU A 30 6.17 8.14 -6.06
CA GLU A 30 4.96 7.34 -6.21
C GLU A 30 5.24 6.01 -6.91
N TYR A 31 4.50 4.98 -6.53
CA TYR A 31 4.58 3.68 -7.16
C TYR A 31 4.10 3.73 -8.62
N SER A 32 4.86 3.10 -9.50
CA SER A 32 4.51 2.93 -10.92
C SER A 32 4.85 1.52 -11.39
N GLU A 33 4.44 1.17 -12.61
CA GLU A 33 4.79 -0.12 -13.24
C GLU A 33 6.31 -0.31 -13.44
N LYS A 34 7.09 0.78 -13.38
CA LYS A 34 8.56 0.74 -13.47
C LYS A 34 9.24 0.53 -12.13
N SER A 35 8.50 0.63 -11.03
CA SER A 35 9.03 0.51 -9.68
C SER A 35 9.43 -0.95 -9.40
N ARG A 36 10.65 -1.15 -8.93
CA ARG A 36 11.13 -2.49 -8.55
C ARG A 36 10.53 -2.97 -7.22
N ARG A 37 10.07 -2.04 -6.39
CA ARG A 37 9.48 -2.30 -5.07
C ARG A 37 8.12 -1.63 -4.98
N MET A 38 7.29 -2.17 -4.10
CA MET A 38 6.01 -1.57 -3.72
C MET A 38 6.01 -1.46 -2.20
N ILE A 39 5.96 -0.24 -1.69
CA ILE A 39 5.92 0.05 -0.26
C ILE A 39 4.58 0.73 0.01
N ILE A 40 3.71 0.10 0.80
CA ILE A 40 2.38 0.63 1.10
C ILE A 40 2.36 1.18 2.53
N LEU A 41 1.93 2.42 2.67
CA LEU A 41 1.63 3.03 3.95
C LEU A 41 0.12 2.89 4.23
N ALA A 42 -0.20 2.31 5.39
CA ALA A 42 -1.56 2.17 5.87
C ALA A 42 -1.64 2.52 7.35
N GLN A 43 -2.78 3.03 7.77
CA GLN A 43 -3.04 3.42 9.14
C GLN A 43 -4.10 2.52 9.77
N LYS A 44 -3.91 2.22 11.06
CA LYS A 44 -4.97 1.59 11.87
C LYS A 44 -6.01 2.64 12.20
N LEU A 45 -7.27 2.38 11.81
CA LEU A 45 -8.39 3.21 12.22
C LEU A 45 -8.46 3.22 13.76
N LYS A 46 -8.31 4.39 14.38
CA LYS A 46 -8.62 4.54 15.81
C LYS A 46 -10.13 4.37 15.96
N LYS A 47 -10.55 3.42 16.80
CA LYS A 47 -11.94 3.39 17.27
C LYS A 47 -12.19 4.72 17.99
N LYS A 48 -13.16 5.50 17.51
CA LYS A 48 -13.71 6.63 18.25
C LYS A 48 -14.40 6.15 19.52
#